data_AF-A0A9X4KVN2-F1
#
_entry.id   AF-A0A9X4KVN2-F1
#
_cell.length_a   1.000
_cell.length_b   1.000
_cell.length_c   1.000
_cell.angle_alpha   90.00
_cell.angle_beta   90.00
_cell.angle_gamma   90.00
#
_symmetry.space_group_name_H-M   'P 1'
#
loop_
_entity.id
_entity.type
_entity.pdbx_description
1 polymer ?
#
loop_
_entity_poly.entity_id
_entity_poly.type
_entity_poly.pdbx_seq_one_letter_code
_entity_poly.pdbx_strand_id
1 'polypeptide(L)'
;MRLTYTIVFTAIGLALCLFNATGYDPHNAFLFMFSVPIWFVELFGDIHKVSVIGMYALTVLSYAVIGAVCDYLIAKLYRRRSA
;
A
#
# COMPACT_ATOMS: atom_id res chain seq x y z
N MET A 1 -3.51 -20.31 6.10
CA MET A 1 -3.94 -18.90 6.28
C MET A 1 -4.58 -18.45 4.99
N ARG A 2 -5.78 -17.89 5.02
CA ARG A 2 -6.42 -17.33 3.82
C ARG A 2 -5.83 -15.93 3.61
N LEU A 3 -5.25 -15.65 2.45
CA LEU A 3 -4.63 -14.35 2.12
C LEU A 3 -5.65 -13.34 1.59
N THR A 4 -6.88 -13.38 2.11
CA THR A 4 -7.98 -12.62 1.54
C THR A 4 -7.72 -11.12 1.69
N TYR A 5 -7.29 -10.67 2.86
CA TYR A 5 -7.03 -9.25 3.08
C TYR A 5 -5.76 -8.80 2.39
N THR A 6 -4.71 -9.62 2.38
CA THR A 6 -3.48 -9.35 1.61
C THR A 6 -3.79 -9.09 0.14
N ILE A 7 -4.58 -9.96 -0.51
CA ILE A 7 -4.93 -9.81 -1.93
C ILE A 7 -5.74 -8.53 -2.15
N VAL A 8 -6.76 -8.28 -1.33
CA VAL A 8 -7.63 -7.09 -1.48
C VAL A 8 -6.82 -5.80 -1.31
N PHE A 9 -6.02 -5.68 -0.25
CA PHE A 9 -5.22 -4.48 -0.03
C PHE A 9 -4.16 -4.31 -1.14
N THR A 10 -3.48 -5.39 -1.53
CA THR A 10 -2.50 -5.33 -2.63
C THR A 10 -3.16 -4.86 -3.93
N ALA A 11 -4.38 -5.33 -4.22
CA ALA A 11 -5.16 -4.88 -5.38
C ALA A 11 -5.52 -3.39 -5.29
N ILE A 12 -5.85 -2.88 -4.11
CA ILE A 12 -6.09 -1.43 -3.90
C ILE A 12 -4.80 -0.64 -4.17
N GLY A 13 -3.66 -1.06 -3.64
CA GLY A 13 -2.37 -0.41 -3.89
C GLY A 13 -2.00 -0.43 -5.38
N LEU A 14 -2.23 -1.55 -6.06
CA LEU A 14 -2.03 -1.67 -7.51
C LEU A 14 -2.97 -0.76 -8.30
N ALA A 15 -4.25 -0.71 -7.94
CA ALA A 15 -5.23 0.14 -8.59
C ALA A 15 -4.87 1.62 -8.45
N LEU A 16 -4.39 2.04 -7.28
CA LEU A 16 -3.88 3.40 -7.05
C LEU A 16 -2.69 3.73 -7.96
N CYS A 17 -1.71 2.82 -8.04
CA CYS A 17 -0.53 3.01 -8.89
C CYS A 17 -0.91 3.03 -10.38
N LEU A 18 -1.82 2.16 -10.81
CA LEU A 18 -2.33 2.13 -12.18
C LEU A 18 -3.09 3.40 -12.53
N PHE A 19 -3.96 3.87 -11.63
CA PHE A 19 -4.68 5.13 -11.81
C PHE A 19 -3.69 6.30 -11.95
N ASN A 20 -2.68 6.39 -11.08
CA ASN A 20 -1.66 7.42 -11.22
C ASN A 20 -0.87 7.30 -12.54
N ALA A 21 -0.50 6.08 -12.95
CA ALA A 21 0.23 5.82 -14.19
C ALA A 21 -0.53 6.21 -15.47
N THR A 22 -1.87 6.27 -15.43
CA THR A 22 -2.67 6.73 -16.58
C THR A 22 -2.53 8.24 -16.86
N GLY A 23 -1.99 9.01 -15.92
CA GLY A 23 -1.93 10.47 -16.01
C GLY A 23 -3.25 11.18 -15.66
N TYR A 24 -4.29 10.44 -15.27
CA TYR A 24 -5.56 11.00 -14.78
C TYR A 24 -5.49 11.52 -13.34
N ASP A 25 -4.35 11.38 -12.66
CA ASP A 25 -4.12 11.88 -11.30
C ASP A 25 -3.38 13.23 -11.35
N PRO A 26 -4.10 14.38 -11.33
CA PRO A 26 -3.47 15.68 -11.48
C PRO A 26 -2.51 15.92 -10.32
N HIS A 27 -1.26 16.26 -10.65
CA HIS A 27 -0.19 16.48 -9.66
C HIS A 27 0.05 15.30 -8.70
N ASN A 28 -0.33 14.07 -9.09
CA ASN A 28 -0.22 12.88 -8.24
C ASN A 28 -1.01 12.97 -6.93
N ALA A 29 -2.07 13.78 -6.87
CA ALA A 29 -2.81 14.08 -5.64
C ALA A 29 -3.29 12.81 -4.91
N PHE A 30 -3.85 11.83 -5.63
CA PHE A 30 -4.30 10.58 -5.02
C PHE A 30 -3.13 9.75 -4.51
N LEU A 31 -2.04 9.67 -5.28
CA LEU A 31 -0.82 9.00 -4.82
C LEU A 31 -0.30 9.66 -3.54
N PHE A 32 -0.26 11.00 -3.47
CA PHE A 32 0.14 11.75 -2.28
C PHE A 32 -0.73 11.46 -1.06
N MET A 33 -2.04 11.35 -1.25
CA MET A 33 -2.98 11.13 -0.15
C MET A 33 -2.96 9.69 0.37
N PHE A 34 -2.85 8.70 -0.52
CA PHE A 34 -3.08 7.29 -0.16
C PHE A 34 -1.81 6.42 -0.15
N SER A 35 -0.68 6.92 -0.64
CA SER A 35 0.60 6.19 -0.56
C SER A 35 1.24 6.39 0.81
N VAL A 36 1.20 5.36 1.66
CA VAL A 36 1.88 5.40 2.98
C VAL A 36 3.37 5.81 2.88
N PRO A 37 4.18 5.28 1.93
CA PRO A 37 5.57 5.69 1.78
C PRO A 37 5.76 7.17 1.48
N ILE A 38 4.84 7.78 0.74
CA ILE A 38 5.00 9.17 0.27
C ILE A 38 4.95 10.16 1.43
N TRP A 39 4.21 9.84 2.49
CA TRP A 39 4.11 10.65 3.71
C TRP A 39 5.46 10.80 4.42
N PHE A 40 6.40 9.88 4.18
CA PHE A 40 7.72 9.91 4.77
C PHE A 40 8.80 10.43 3.83
N VAL A 41 8.49 10.72 2.56
CA VAL A 41 9.51 11.13 1.58
C VAL A 41 10.20 12.42 2.00
N GLU A 42 9.44 13.40 2.50
CA GLU A 42 9.98 14.68 2.95
C GLU A 42 10.94 14.55 4.15
N LEU A 43 10.91 13.42 4.87
CA LEU A 43 11.85 13.13 5.96
C LEU A 43 13.20 12.62 5.45
N PHE A 44 13.23 12.01 4.25
CA PHE A 44 14.40 11.33 3.70
C PHE A 44 15.00 12.02 2.47
N GLY A 45 14.29 12.94 1.83
CA GLY A 45 14.80 13.67 0.68
C GLY A 45 13.78 14.57 -0.01
N ASP A 46 14.17 15.09 -1.17
CA ASP A 46 13.34 15.94 -2.01
C ASP A 46 12.44 15.10 -2.91
N ILE A 47 11.13 15.34 -2.85
CA ILE A 47 10.10 14.63 -3.61
C ILE A 47 10.35 14.65 -5.12
N HIS A 48 10.99 15.71 -5.63
CA HIS A 48 11.29 15.87 -7.06
C HIS A 48 12.41 14.96 -7.55
N LYS A 49 13.18 14.33 -6.65
CA LYS A 49 14.31 13.45 -6.99
C LYS A 49 13.97 11.97 -6.82
N VAL A 50 12.80 11.64 -6.28
CA VAL A 50 12.44 10.24 -6.01
C VAL A 50 11.81 9.59 -7.23
N SER A 51 12.22 8.35 -7.52
CA SER A 51 11.65 7.57 -8.62
C SER A 51 10.19 7.23 -8.35
N VAL A 52 9.31 7.61 -9.28
CA VAL A 52 7.87 7.28 -9.23
C VAL A 52 7.65 5.76 -9.24
N ILE A 53 8.44 5.01 -10.02
CA ILE A 53 8.37 3.54 -10.05
C ILE A 53 8.74 2.95 -8.68
N GLY A 54 9.76 3.53 -8.02
CA GLY A 54 10.11 3.16 -6.65
C GLY A 54 8.97 3.42 -5.67
N MET A 55 8.28 4.55 -5.82
CA MET A 55 7.09 4.87 -5.03
C MET A 55 5.95 3.89 -5.28
N TYR A 56 5.70 3.47 -6.50
CA TYR A 56 4.68 2.45 -6.78
C TYR A 56 4.99 1.13 -6.09
N ALA A 57 6.24 0.66 -6.19
CA ALA A 57 6.66 -0.58 -5.53
C ALA A 57 6.46 -0.50 -4.01
N LEU A 58 6.90 0.60 -3.40
CA LEU A 58 6.72 0.82 -1.96
C LEU A 58 5.24 0.96 -1.56
N THR A 59 4.42 1.56 -2.42
CA THR A 59 2.97 1.72 -2.19
C THR A 59 2.29 0.37 -2.16
N VAL A 60 2.48 -0.43 -3.22
CA VAL A 60 1.93 -1.79 -3.31
C VAL A 60 2.42 -2.65 -2.13
N LEU A 61 3.71 -2.56 -1.78
CA LEU A 61 4.28 -3.30 -0.66
C LEU A 61 3.65 -2.89 0.67
N SER A 62 3.43 -1.58 0.91
CA SER A 62 2.80 -1.09 2.13
C SER A 62 1.38 -1.63 2.29
N TYR A 63 0.59 -1.62 1.22
CA TYR A 63 -0.75 -2.21 1.23
C TYR A 63 -0.71 -3.73 1.43
N ALA A 64 0.22 -4.43 0.79
CA ALA A 64 0.39 -5.88 0.98
C ALA A 64 0.74 -6.22 2.43
N VAL A 65 1.63 -5.44 3.07
CA VAL A 65 2.00 -5.59 4.48
C VAL A 65 0.80 -5.36 5.39
N ILE A 66 0.00 -4.30 5.15
CA ILE A 66 -1.23 -4.03 5.91
C ILE A 66 -2.19 -5.22 5.82
N GLY A 67 -2.44 -5.72 4.61
CA GLY A 67 -3.30 -6.89 4.41
C GLY A 67 -2.76 -8.16 5.06
N ALA A 68 -1.45 -8.38 5.01
CA ALA A 68 -0.79 -9.53 5.67
C ALA A 68 -0.89 -9.47 7.20
N VAL A 69 -0.77 -8.27 7.78
CA VAL A 69 -0.99 -8.05 9.21
C VAL A 69 -2.44 -8.35 9.59
N CYS A 70 -3.41 -7.91 8.79
CA CYS A 70 -4.82 -8.24 9.00
C CYS A 70 -5.08 -9.76 8.96
N ASP A 71 -4.60 -10.45 7.91
CA ASP A 71 -4.74 -11.91 7.78
C ASP A 71 -4.11 -12.63 8.98
N TYR A 72 -2.93 -12.18 9.44
CA TYR A 72 -2.24 -12.75 10.60
C TYR A 72 -3.02 -12.54 11.91
N LEU A 73 -3.46 -11.32 12.19
CA LEU A 73 -4.20 -10.98 13.42
C LEU A 73 -5.53 -11.73 13.48
N ILE A 74 -6.26 -11.80 12.37
CA ILE A 74 -7.52 -12.53 12.29
C ILE A 74 -7.29 -14.03 12.50
N ALA A 75 -6.30 -14.62 11.83
CA ALA A 75 -5.95 -16.03 12.06
C ALA A 75 -5.51 -16.32 13.50
N LYS A 76 -4.85 -15.36 14.16
CA LYS A 76 -4.51 -15.46 15.59
C LYS A 76 -5.75 -15.39 16.48
N LEU A 77 -6.71 -14.51 16.18
CA LEU A 77 -7.96 -14.40 16.92
C LEU A 77 -8.83 -15.66 16.80
N TYR A 78 -8.97 -16.22 15.59
CA TYR A 78 -9.72 -17.46 15.40
C TYR A 78 -9.10 -18.64 16.16
N ARG A 79 -7.77 -18.78 16.13
CA ARG A 79 -7.06 -19.83 16.90
C ARG A 79 -7.30 -19.73 18.41
N ARG A 80 -7.37 -18.52 18.97
CA ARG A 80 -7.66 -18.30 20.39
C ARG A 80 -9.09 -18.62 20.79
N ARG A 81 -10.05 -18.59 19.86
CA ARG A 81 -11.47 -18.87 20.13
C ARG A 81 -11.81 -20.35 20.07
N SER A 82 -10.97 -21.16 19.42
CA SER A 82 -11.12 -22.61 19.30
C SER A 82 -10.36 -23.41 20.36
N ALA A 83 -9.62 -22.73 21.24
CA ALA A 83 -8.91 -23.31 22.39
C ALA A 83 -9.63 -22.90 23.69
#